data_AF-A0A413ZMX3-F1
#
_entry.id   AF-A0A413ZMX3-F1
#
_cell.length_a   1.000
_cell.length_b   1.000
_cell.length_c   1.000
_cell.angle_alpha   90.00
_cell.angle_beta   90.00
_cell.angle_gamma   90.00
#
_symmetry.space_group_name_H-M   'P 1'
#
loop_
_entity.id
_entity.type
_entity.pdbx_description
1 polymer ?
#
loop_
_entity_poly.entity_id
_entity_poly.type
_entity_poly.pdbx_seq_one_letter_code
_entity_poly.pdbx_strand_id
1 'polypeptide(L)'
;MNMKRTLYQWGAGIFFCLSALTACSDDDTPMEETILPPTPTVTLTAGETGYTTVNITLESTNALRCAYLVMEENEIMPDAQEVLDKGIVTTANKPMDILIEELDANTQYVVLAAAKGEEENVLASVKIATKAFSVPDKKHTLIFYYMGDNTGLETEMEANLRIIQGAAGHLIRLSDKNQVAVFYDNGKRSTLTKLVINEENNRTSHQIIEEYTQSDLSTDPVFMKNVLQKVMEEMPADSYGLVLSSHGSGWVPNSIFDKHVMAPSTRFIGQDGTQYMEIPALAQALEGLKFEYLLFDACFMSSIEALYDLRNVTDYLIASPTEVLADGFPYKEIVSQLFQKDLKGACESFMNKYRQTSGTVALVQSNKLEALAAAVKNVVTAVGNKQVDLTAIQGYEGLNPHLFYDLEQYIEALTNDTDAFKAALKEAVIFTDHTPQFYSAYSQQPIGLPRSCGLSCFIDSNLFPDTQKAWLDTEWAKAIGAR
;
A
#
# COMPACT_ATOMS: atom_id res chain seq x y z
N MET A 1 -55.62 -1.73 23.83
CA MET A 1 -55.31 -1.47 25.25
C MET A 1 -54.32 -0.31 25.31
N ASN A 2 -54.77 0.82 25.87
CA ASN A 2 -54.06 2.03 26.36
C ASN A 2 -53.02 2.71 25.44
N MET A 3 -53.25 3.89 24.84
CA MET A 3 -53.78 5.19 25.30
C MET A 3 -52.76 6.06 26.08
N LYS A 4 -52.72 7.35 25.68
CA LYS A 4 -52.21 8.58 26.35
C LYS A 4 -50.76 8.95 26.03
N ARG A 5 -50.41 10.22 25.73
CA ARG A 5 -50.92 11.47 26.34
C ARG A 5 -51.00 12.66 25.37
N THR A 6 -52.09 13.39 25.55
CA THR A 6 -52.35 14.81 25.25
C THR A 6 -51.66 15.72 26.27
N LEU A 7 -51.23 16.94 25.89
CA LEU A 7 -51.57 18.16 26.64
C LEU A 7 -51.30 19.45 25.82
N TYR A 8 -52.35 20.27 25.81
CA TYR A 8 -52.48 21.64 25.32
C TYR A 8 -51.83 22.65 26.29
N GLN A 9 -51.43 23.83 25.79
CA GLN A 9 -51.84 25.09 26.42
C GLN A 9 -51.81 26.29 25.47
N TRP A 10 -52.72 27.22 25.77
CA TRP A 10 -53.21 28.35 24.99
C TRP A 10 -52.50 29.68 25.33
N GLY A 11 -52.60 30.66 24.42
CA GLY A 11 -52.42 32.09 24.70
C GLY A 11 -52.99 32.96 23.57
N ALA A 12 -54.01 33.76 23.89
CA ALA A 12 -54.83 34.64 23.03
C ALA A 12 -54.06 35.90 22.53
N GLY A 13 -54.50 36.70 21.55
CA GLY A 13 -55.72 36.73 20.75
C GLY A 13 -55.81 37.99 19.86
N ILE A 14 -56.70 37.91 18.87
CA ILE A 14 -57.64 38.92 18.34
C ILE A 14 -57.07 40.23 17.74
N PHE A 15 -57.34 40.47 16.44
CA PHE A 15 -58.14 41.63 16.03
C PHE A 15 -58.95 41.37 14.75
N PHE A 16 -60.12 42.00 14.72
CA PHE A 16 -61.32 41.73 13.94
C PHE A 16 -61.24 42.09 12.45
N CYS A 17 -62.09 41.39 11.68
CA CYS A 17 -62.53 41.63 10.32
C CYS A 17 -62.67 43.10 9.91
N LEU A 18 -62.44 43.39 8.62
CA LEU A 18 -63.48 44.03 7.81
C LEU A 18 -63.36 43.62 6.34
N SER A 19 -64.49 43.12 5.86
CA SER A 19 -64.86 42.75 4.49
C SER A 19 -64.79 43.91 3.49
N ALA A 20 -64.47 43.61 2.23
CA ALA A 20 -65.37 43.83 1.09
C ALA A 20 -64.82 43.21 -0.21
N LEU A 21 -65.75 42.73 -1.04
CA LEU A 21 -65.61 41.85 -2.18
C LEU A 21 -65.19 42.56 -3.50
N THR A 22 -64.45 41.81 -4.31
CA THR A 22 -64.55 41.58 -5.78
C THR A 22 -64.46 42.72 -6.81
N ALA A 23 -63.40 42.60 -7.63
CA ALA A 23 -63.38 42.44 -9.09
C ALA A 23 -63.61 43.63 -10.04
N CYS A 24 -62.59 43.89 -10.88
CA CYS A 24 -62.58 43.94 -12.38
C CYS A 24 -61.20 44.53 -12.80
N SER A 25 -60.30 43.69 -13.32
CA SER A 25 -59.93 43.55 -14.75
C SER A 25 -59.20 44.77 -15.33
N ASP A 26 -57.91 44.59 -15.62
CA ASP A 26 -57.40 44.68 -16.98
C ASP A 26 -56.02 43.99 -17.03
N ASP A 27 -55.98 42.92 -17.82
CA ASP A 27 -54.81 42.11 -18.14
C ASP A 27 -53.91 42.87 -19.11
N ASP A 28 -52.70 43.19 -18.66
CA ASP A 28 -51.52 43.32 -19.52
C ASP A 28 -50.33 42.82 -18.68
N THR A 29 -50.29 41.49 -18.47
CA THR A 29 -49.07 40.85 -17.95
C THR A 29 -48.09 40.66 -19.11
N PRO A 30 -46.82 41.09 -18.97
CA PRO A 30 -45.79 40.77 -19.94
C PRO A 30 -45.68 39.23 -20.02
N MET A 31 -45.53 38.67 -21.21
CA MET A 31 -45.12 37.26 -21.32
C MET A 31 -43.84 37.07 -20.51
N GLU A 32 -43.95 36.34 -19.40
CA GLU A 32 -42.79 35.80 -18.69
C GLU A 32 -41.99 35.00 -19.72
N GLU A 33 -40.78 35.47 -20.05
CA GLU A 33 -39.79 34.62 -20.70
C GLU A 33 -39.65 33.38 -19.83
N THR A 34 -40.08 32.24 -20.35
CA THR A 34 -39.92 30.95 -19.69
C THR A 34 -38.42 30.71 -19.63
N ILE A 35 -37.81 30.99 -18.48
CA ILE A 35 -36.41 30.66 -18.22
C ILE A 35 -36.36 29.13 -18.22
N LEU A 36 -35.98 28.55 -19.36
CA LEU A 36 -35.79 27.11 -19.46
C LEU A 36 -34.78 26.69 -18.39
N PRO A 37 -35.06 25.60 -17.65
CA PRO A 37 -34.12 25.11 -16.66
C PRO A 37 -32.78 24.82 -17.35
N PRO A 38 -31.65 25.15 -16.70
CA PRO A 38 -30.35 25.03 -17.33
C PRO A 38 -30.08 23.57 -17.70
N THR A 39 -29.71 23.34 -18.96
CA THR A 39 -29.45 21.99 -19.49
C THR A 39 -28.34 21.29 -18.70
N PRO A 40 -28.55 20.04 -18.26
CA PRO A 40 -27.51 19.27 -17.59
C PRO A 40 -26.36 18.96 -18.56
N THR A 41 -25.14 18.90 -18.04
CA THR A 41 -23.99 18.38 -18.80
C THR A 41 -23.30 17.28 -18.01
N VAL A 42 -22.66 16.36 -18.73
CA VAL A 42 -21.78 15.33 -18.15
C VAL A 42 -20.63 15.05 -19.12
N THR A 43 -19.42 14.93 -18.58
CA THR A 43 -18.22 14.60 -19.34
C THR A 43 -17.40 13.54 -18.62
N LEU A 44 -16.72 12.69 -19.39
CA LEU A 44 -15.81 11.67 -18.91
C LEU A 44 -14.45 11.82 -19.60
N THR A 45 -13.39 11.77 -18.81
CA THR A 45 -12.01 11.72 -19.30
C THR A 45 -11.33 10.48 -18.73
N ALA A 46 -10.70 9.69 -19.60
CA ALA A 46 -9.87 8.56 -19.17
C ALA A 46 -8.53 9.06 -18.65
N GLY A 47 -8.11 8.55 -17.50
CA GLY A 47 -6.82 8.80 -16.88
C GLY A 47 -5.87 7.63 -17.06
N GLU A 48 -4.99 7.44 -16.07
CA GLU A 48 -4.03 6.34 -16.06
C GLU A 48 -4.72 4.98 -15.97
N THR A 49 -4.25 4.03 -16.77
CA THR A 49 -4.74 2.64 -16.79
C THR A 49 -3.75 1.71 -16.10
N GLY A 50 -4.28 0.88 -15.19
CA GLY A 50 -3.60 -0.26 -14.58
C GLY A 50 -3.95 -1.56 -15.31
N TYR A 51 -3.49 -2.68 -14.77
CA TYR A 51 -3.86 -4.01 -15.30
C TYR A 51 -5.29 -4.40 -14.93
N THR A 52 -5.80 -3.95 -13.78
CA THR A 52 -7.14 -4.29 -13.25
C THR A 52 -7.90 -3.07 -12.75
N THR A 53 -7.38 -1.88 -13.03
CA THR A 53 -7.91 -0.60 -12.57
C THR A 53 -7.79 0.45 -13.66
N VAL A 54 -8.65 1.48 -13.63
CA VAL A 54 -8.55 2.65 -14.51
C VAL A 54 -9.01 3.89 -13.74
N ASN A 55 -8.21 4.95 -13.73
CA ASN A 55 -8.65 6.25 -13.25
C ASN A 55 -9.50 6.95 -14.32
N ILE A 56 -10.58 7.60 -13.92
CA ILE A 56 -11.38 8.49 -14.75
C ILE A 56 -11.65 9.79 -14.02
N THR A 57 -11.86 10.86 -14.77
CA THR A 57 -12.43 12.10 -14.25
C THR A 57 -13.84 12.25 -14.82
N LEU A 58 -14.82 12.33 -13.93
CA LEU A 58 -16.22 12.59 -14.25
C LEU A 58 -16.57 14.00 -13.78
N GLU A 59 -17.13 14.81 -14.67
CA GLU A 59 -17.67 16.13 -14.32
C GLU A 59 -19.10 16.26 -14.80
N SER A 60 -19.95 16.90 -14.01
CA SER A 60 -21.32 17.25 -14.39
C SER A 60 -21.65 18.67 -13.96
N THR A 61 -22.61 19.31 -14.64
CA THR A 61 -23.17 20.62 -14.26
C THR A 61 -24.68 20.63 -14.46
N ASN A 62 -25.40 21.46 -13.70
CA ASN A 62 -26.87 21.58 -13.73
C ASN A 62 -27.61 20.24 -13.60
N ALA A 63 -27.02 19.29 -12.87
CA ALA A 63 -27.53 17.93 -12.71
C ALA A 63 -28.16 17.75 -11.33
N LEU A 64 -29.38 17.19 -11.31
CA LEU A 64 -30.08 16.75 -10.10
C LEU A 64 -29.49 15.44 -9.55
N ARG A 65 -28.97 14.59 -10.43
CA ARG A 65 -28.33 13.32 -10.10
C ARG A 65 -27.27 13.00 -11.15
N CYS A 66 -26.18 12.37 -10.74
CA CYS A 66 -25.18 11.84 -11.63
C CYS A 66 -24.86 10.40 -11.24
N ALA A 67 -24.67 9.53 -12.22
CA ALA A 67 -24.23 8.15 -12.02
C ALA A 67 -23.33 7.70 -13.16
N TYR A 68 -22.51 6.68 -12.91
CA TYR A 68 -21.71 6.04 -13.95
C TYR A 68 -21.88 4.52 -13.93
N LEU A 69 -21.62 3.90 -15.07
CA LEU A 69 -21.63 2.45 -15.26
C LEU A 69 -20.40 2.05 -16.09
N VAL A 70 -19.82 0.90 -15.78
CA VAL A 70 -18.70 0.32 -16.53
C VAL A 70 -19.16 -1.02 -17.08
N MET A 71 -18.84 -1.26 -18.34
CA MET A 71 -19.22 -2.48 -19.06
C MET A 71 -18.14 -2.86 -20.07
N GLU A 72 -18.04 -4.13 -20.41
CA GLU A 72 -17.17 -4.57 -21.50
C GLU A 72 -17.66 -4.01 -22.84
N GLU A 73 -16.74 -3.72 -23.77
CA GLU A 73 -17.08 -3.06 -25.04
C GLU A 73 -18.12 -3.83 -25.89
N ASN A 74 -18.19 -5.15 -25.73
CA ASN A 74 -19.04 -6.02 -26.54
C ASN A 74 -20.48 -6.16 -26.01
N GLU A 75 -20.81 -5.50 -24.91
CA GLU A 75 -22.15 -5.53 -24.33
C GLU A 75 -23.08 -4.45 -24.94
N ILE A 76 -24.40 -4.63 -24.80
CA ILE A 76 -25.40 -3.70 -25.34
C ILE A 76 -25.39 -2.40 -24.52
N MET A 77 -25.06 -1.28 -25.18
CA MET A 77 -24.93 0.03 -24.51
C MET A 77 -26.30 0.48 -23.93
N PRO A 78 -26.40 0.70 -22.60
CA PRO A 78 -27.61 1.21 -21.96
C PRO A 78 -27.83 2.68 -22.26
N ASP A 79 -29.08 3.13 -22.14
CA ASP A 79 -29.42 4.55 -22.23
C ASP A 79 -29.13 5.33 -20.94
N ALA A 80 -29.33 6.65 -20.96
CA ALA A 80 -29.08 7.52 -19.82
C ALA A 80 -29.91 7.14 -18.57
N GLN A 81 -31.14 6.67 -18.76
CA GLN A 81 -32.02 6.31 -17.66
C GLN A 81 -31.55 5.01 -16.99
N GLU A 82 -31.18 4.02 -17.79
CA GLU A 82 -30.62 2.76 -17.27
C GLU A 82 -29.32 2.98 -16.49
N VAL A 83 -28.43 3.87 -16.96
CA VAL A 83 -27.21 4.24 -16.23
C VAL A 83 -27.55 4.92 -14.90
N LEU A 84 -28.56 5.80 -14.87
CA LEU A 84 -29.02 6.45 -13.63
C LEU A 84 -29.65 5.46 -12.64
N ASP A 85 -30.28 4.39 -13.13
CA ASP A 85 -30.98 3.42 -12.29
C ASP A 85 -30.05 2.33 -11.75
N LYS A 86 -29.13 1.83 -12.58
CA LYS A 86 -28.24 0.69 -12.25
C LYS A 86 -26.81 1.10 -11.91
N GLY A 87 -26.40 2.30 -12.34
CA GLY A 87 -25.04 2.79 -12.15
C GLY A 87 -24.73 3.23 -10.72
N ILE A 88 -23.45 3.45 -10.47
CA ILE A 88 -22.93 3.95 -9.20
C ILE A 88 -23.17 5.46 -9.14
N VAL A 89 -23.92 5.90 -8.13
CA VAL A 89 -24.26 7.32 -7.93
C VAL A 89 -23.04 8.10 -7.47
N THR A 90 -22.79 9.25 -8.09
CA THR A 90 -21.68 10.15 -7.77
C THR A 90 -22.21 11.52 -7.32
N THR A 91 -21.31 12.38 -6.81
CA THR A 91 -21.71 13.74 -6.49
C THR A 91 -21.87 14.54 -7.79
N ALA A 92 -23.04 15.17 -7.96
CA ALA A 92 -23.31 16.04 -9.11
C ALA A 92 -22.66 17.42 -8.96
N ASN A 93 -22.52 18.15 -10.08
CA ASN A 93 -22.14 19.57 -10.13
C ASN A 93 -20.71 19.88 -9.67
N LYS A 94 -19.79 18.93 -9.82
CA LYS A 94 -18.35 19.13 -9.63
C LYS A 94 -17.54 18.02 -10.33
N PRO A 95 -16.24 18.25 -10.60
CA PRO A 95 -15.32 17.20 -11.00
C PRO A 95 -15.11 16.16 -9.89
N MET A 96 -15.00 14.89 -10.30
CA MET A 96 -14.75 13.74 -9.45
C MET A 96 -13.72 12.85 -10.12
N ASP A 97 -12.60 12.60 -9.44
CA ASP A 97 -11.66 11.54 -9.83
C ASP A 97 -12.15 10.23 -9.23
N ILE A 98 -12.31 9.22 -10.07
CA ILE A 98 -12.87 7.92 -9.72
C ILE A 98 -11.89 6.85 -10.17
N LEU A 99 -11.45 6.02 -9.24
CA LEU A 99 -10.74 4.78 -9.54
C LEU A 99 -11.79 3.71 -9.84
N ILE A 100 -11.83 3.24 -11.08
CA ILE A 100 -12.58 2.03 -11.45
C ILE A 100 -11.72 0.82 -11.15
N GLU A 101 -12.38 -0.19 -10.61
CA GLU A 101 -11.80 -1.27 -9.85
C GLU A 101 -12.35 -2.62 -10.32
N GLU A 102 -11.67 -3.72 -10.01
CA GLU A 102 -12.12 -5.09 -10.33
C GLU A 102 -12.31 -5.34 -11.84
N LEU A 103 -11.49 -4.67 -12.66
CA LEU A 103 -11.46 -4.90 -14.11
C LEU A 103 -10.58 -6.10 -14.44
N ASP A 104 -10.90 -6.76 -15.54
CA ASP A 104 -10.09 -7.80 -16.13
C ASP A 104 -8.98 -7.16 -16.99
N ALA A 105 -7.75 -7.66 -16.81
CA ALA A 105 -6.59 -7.34 -17.64
C ALA A 105 -6.75 -7.86 -19.06
N ASN A 106 -6.14 -7.17 -20.03
CA ASN A 106 -6.29 -7.42 -21.47
C ASN A 106 -7.71 -7.18 -22.02
N THR A 107 -8.53 -6.37 -21.34
CA THR A 107 -9.95 -6.18 -21.69
C THR A 107 -10.24 -4.73 -22.06
N GLN A 108 -11.12 -4.54 -23.06
CA GLN A 108 -11.65 -3.23 -23.43
C GLN A 108 -12.99 -2.99 -22.75
N TYR A 109 -13.13 -1.80 -22.16
CA TYR A 109 -14.34 -1.37 -21.48
C TYR A 109 -14.86 -0.06 -22.05
N VAL A 110 -16.14 0.18 -21.82
CA VAL A 110 -16.79 1.46 -22.00
C VAL A 110 -17.28 1.93 -20.64
N VAL A 111 -16.87 3.14 -20.27
CA VAL A 111 -17.44 3.85 -19.12
C VAL A 111 -18.51 4.79 -19.63
N LEU A 112 -19.69 4.73 -19.02
CA LEU A 112 -20.84 5.58 -19.30
C LEU A 112 -21.12 6.45 -18.08
N ALA A 113 -21.41 7.73 -18.28
CA ALA A 113 -21.87 8.61 -17.21
C ALA A 113 -23.14 9.32 -17.67
N ALA A 114 -24.16 9.29 -16.80
CA ALA A 114 -25.43 9.94 -17.06
C ALA A 114 -25.71 11.00 -16.00
N ALA A 115 -26.22 12.15 -16.45
CA ALA A 115 -26.69 13.22 -15.58
C ALA A 115 -28.17 13.51 -15.82
N LYS A 116 -28.94 13.55 -14.74
CA LYS A 116 -30.37 13.86 -14.73
C LYS A 116 -30.58 15.36 -14.60
N GLY A 117 -31.24 15.99 -15.58
CA GLY A 117 -31.77 17.35 -15.49
C GLY A 117 -33.25 17.37 -15.09
N GLU A 118 -33.86 18.54 -15.14
CA GLU A 118 -35.29 18.72 -14.87
C GLU A 118 -36.17 18.18 -16.01
N GLU A 119 -35.75 18.38 -17.27
CA GLU A 119 -36.53 18.01 -18.45
C GLU A 119 -35.92 16.84 -19.24
N GLU A 120 -34.61 16.66 -19.18
CA GLU A 120 -33.89 15.63 -19.94
C GLU A 120 -32.73 15.02 -19.17
N ASN A 121 -32.29 13.84 -19.62
CA ASN A 121 -31.08 13.16 -19.15
C ASN A 121 -30.03 13.21 -20.26
N VAL A 122 -28.78 13.47 -19.90
CA VAL A 122 -27.65 13.44 -20.83
C VAL A 122 -26.72 12.27 -20.51
N LEU A 123 -26.03 11.75 -21.53
CA LEU A 123 -25.12 10.62 -21.44
C LEU A 123 -23.79 10.97 -22.10
N ALA A 124 -22.68 10.63 -21.44
CA ALA A 124 -21.34 10.63 -22.00
C ALA A 124 -20.74 9.24 -21.91
N SER A 125 -19.78 8.93 -22.77
CA SER A 125 -19.00 7.70 -22.69
C SER A 125 -17.54 7.90 -23.05
N VAL A 126 -16.68 7.05 -22.52
CA VAL A 126 -15.27 6.95 -22.88
C VAL A 126 -14.87 5.48 -22.97
N LYS A 127 -14.11 5.14 -24.01
CA LYS A 127 -13.50 3.82 -24.15
C LYS A 127 -12.20 3.77 -23.35
N ILE A 128 -11.99 2.70 -22.62
CA ILE A 128 -10.78 2.46 -21.85
C ILE A 128 -10.30 1.04 -22.13
N ALA A 129 -8.99 0.82 -22.00
CA ALA A 129 -8.40 -0.51 -22.09
C ALA A 129 -7.47 -0.70 -20.90
N THR A 130 -7.59 -1.84 -20.22
CA THR A 130 -6.63 -2.21 -19.18
C THR A 130 -5.27 -2.52 -19.81
N LYS A 131 -4.19 -2.32 -19.05
CA LYS A 131 -2.83 -2.64 -19.51
C LYS A 131 -2.76 -4.10 -19.92
N ALA A 132 -2.00 -4.35 -20.98
CA ALA A 132 -1.80 -5.70 -21.46
C ALA A 132 -1.01 -6.52 -20.42
N PHE A 133 -1.63 -7.53 -19.85
CA PHE A 133 -0.97 -8.49 -18.97
C PHE A 133 -0.43 -9.64 -19.80
N SER A 134 0.89 -9.78 -19.86
CA SER A 134 1.48 -10.91 -20.58
C SER A 134 1.27 -12.19 -19.77
N VAL A 135 0.63 -13.19 -20.38
CA VAL A 135 0.54 -14.51 -19.77
C VAL A 135 1.96 -15.05 -19.61
N PRO A 136 2.43 -15.36 -18.39
CA PRO A 136 3.83 -15.66 -18.21
C PRO A 136 4.20 -16.99 -18.87
N ASP A 137 5.38 -17.03 -19.49
CA ASP A 137 5.91 -18.27 -20.07
C ASP A 137 6.30 -19.28 -19.00
N LYS A 138 6.69 -18.79 -17.82
CA LYS A 138 7.11 -19.56 -16.64
C LYS A 138 6.04 -19.51 -15.55
N LYS A 139 5.95 -20.55 -14.75
CA LYS A 139 5.07 -20.58 -13.58
C LYS A 139 5.67 -19.72 -12.46
N HIS A 140 4.84 -18.89 -11.84
CA HIS A 140 5.23 -18.02 -10.74
C HIS A 140 4.24 -18.16 -9.59
N THR A 141 4.78 -18.33 -8.38
CA THR A 141 3.99 -18.37 -7.14
C THR A 141 4.26 -17.12 -6.32
N LEU A 142 3.23 -16.30 -6.14
CA LEU A 142 3.25 -15.17 -5.22
C LEU A 142 2.78 -15.63 -3.84
N ILE A 143 3.61 -15.42 -2.82
CA ILE A 143 3.34 -15.84 -1.44
C ILE A 143 3.08 -14.60 -0.60
N PHE A 144 1.92 -14.57 0.06
CA PHE A 144 1.62 -13.60 1.11
C PHE A 144 1.75 -14.29 2.47
N TYR A 145 2.68 -13.82 3.29
CA TYR A 145 2.91 -14.35 4.64
C TYR A 145 2.61 -13.26 5.67
N TYR A 146 1.42 -13.36 6.28
CA TYR A 146 0.85 -12.34 7.16
C TYR A 146 0.92 -12.81 8.61
N MET A 147 1.69 -12.09 9.43
CA MET A 147 1.90 -12.36 10.86
C MET A 147 1.10 -11.35 11.67
N GLY A 148 -0.14 -11.73 12.01
CA GLY A 148 -1.16 -10.83 12.53
C GLY A 148 -1.46 -10.97 14.03
N ASP A 149 -1.01 -12.03 14.72
CA ASP A 149 -1.42 -12.27 16.11
C ASP A 149 -0.98 -11.15 17.07
N ASN A 150 -1.98 -10.46 17.64
CA ASN A 150 -1.86 -9.41 18.65
C ASN A 150 -1.07 -8.19 18.16
N THR A 151 -1.16 -7.92 16.86
CA THR A 151 -0.49 -6.78 16.21
C THR A 151 -1.26 -5.48 16.36
N GLY A 152 -2.58 -5.53 16.50
CA GLY A 152 -3.45 -4.36 16.30
C GLY A 152 -3.58 -3.95 14.83
N LEU A 153 -3.09 -4.75 13.88
CA LEU A 153 -3.19 -4.56 12.42
C LEU A 153 -4.12 -5.60 11.77
N GLU A 154 -4.80 -6.43 12.55
CA GLU A 154 -5.57 -7.58 12.05
C GLU A 154 -6.70 -7.12 11.10
N THR A 155 -7.30 -5.96 11.36
CA THR A 155 -8.39 -5.42 10.52
C THR A 155 -7.88 -5.01 9.15
N GLU A 156 -6.74 -4.31 9.11
CA GLU A 156 -6.08 -3.83 7.90
C GLU A 156 -5.52 -5.00 7.09
N MET A 157 -4.92 -5.98 7.77
CA MET A 157 -4.46 -7.23 7.16
C MET A 157 -5.60 -8.00 6.50
N GLU A 158 -6.73 -8.20 7.19
CA GLU A 158 -7.90 -8.87 6.62
C GLU A 158 -8.49 -8.11 5.42
N ALA A 159 -8.50 -6.76 5.48
CA ALA A 159 -8.91 -5.94 4.35
C ALA A 159 -7.98 -6.13 3.14
N ASN A 160 -6.66 -6.11 3.38
CA ASN A 160 -5.65 -6.34 2.34
C ASN A 160 -5.76 -7.75 1.73
N LEU A 161 -5.97 -8.79 2.53
CA LEU A 161 -6.18 -10.16 2.02
C LEU A 161 -7.42 -10.28 1.13
N ARG A 162 -8.51 -9.57 1.44
CA ARG A 162 -9.70 -9.51 0.57
C ARG A 162 -9.40 -8.81 -0.75
N ILE A 163 -8.64 -7.71 -0.72
CA ILE A 163 -8.19 -7.00 -1.93
C ILE A 163 -7.30 -7.89 -2.78
N ILE A 164 -6.33 -8.59 -2.16
CA ILE A 164 -5.45 -9.56 -2.84
C ILE A 164 -6.27 -10.66 -3.50
N GLN A 165 -7.25 -11.23 -2.79
CA GLN A 165 -8.14 -12.27 -3.32
C GLN A 165 -8.90 -11.78 -4.58
N GLY A 166 -9.39 -10.55 -4.56
CA GLY A 166 -10.04 -9.92 -5.72
C GLY A 166 -9.07 -9.71 -6.87
N ALA A 167 -7.94 -9.04 -6.62
CA ALA A 167 -6.94 -8.69 -7.63
C ALA A 167 -6.29 -9.91 -8.29
N ALA A 168 -6.07 -11.00 -7.53
CA ALA A 168 -5.50 -12.24 -8.05
C ALA A 168 -6.49 -13.05 -8.91
N GLY A 169 -7.80 -12.87 -8.71
CA GLY A 169 -8.83 -13.70 -9.33
C GLY A 169 -8.74 -13.77 -10.85
N HIS A 170 -8.66 -12.61 -11.49
CA HIS A 170 -8.51 -12.57 -12.95
C HIS A 170 -7.19 -13.16 -13.43
N LEU A 171 -6.11 -12.90 -12.72
CA LEU A 171 -4.78 -13.38 -13.10
C LEU A 171 -4.70 -14.92 -13.07
N ILE A 172 -5.33 -15.55 -12.09
CA ILE A 172 -5.44 -17.01 -12.00
C ILE A 172 -6.31 -17.57 -13.12
N ARG A 173 -7.40 -16.87 -13.52
CA ARG A 173 -8.23 -17.26 -14.68
C ARG A 173 -7.47 -17.18 -16.00
N LEU A 174 -6.62 -16.16 -16.17
CA LEU A 174 -5.82 -15.97 -17.38
C LEU A 174 -4.81 -17.09 -17.60
N SER A 175 -4.25 -17.66 -16.52
CA SER A 175 -3.30 -18.77 -16.62
C SER A 175 -3.10 -19.53 -15.32
N ASP A 176 -3.05 -20.86 -15.41
CA ASP A 176 -2.67 -21.79 -14.34
C ASP A 176 -1.20 -21.66 -13.90
N LYS A 177 -0.41 -20.88 -14.64
CA LYS A 177 0.96 -20.48 -14.30
C LYS A 177 1.02 -19.36 -13.27
N ASN A 178 -0.09 -18.66 -13.02
CA ASN A 178 -0.21 -17.68 -11.94
C ASN A 178 -0.75 -18.40 -10.70
N GLN A 179 0.04 -18.40 -9.64
CA GLN A 179 -0.32 -19.07 -8.39
C GLN A 179 -0.19 -18.11 -7.22
N VAL A 180 -1.14 -18.17 -6.28
CA VAL A 180 -1.09 -17.35 -5.06
C VAL A 180 -1.28 -18.22 -3.83
N ALA A 181 -0.28 -18.20 -2.95
CA ALA A 181 -0.32 -18.80 -1.63
C ALA A 181 -0.55 -17.70 -0.58
N VAL A 182 -1.42 -17.98 0.40
CA VAL A 182 -1.68 -17.08 1.53
C VAL A 182 -1.50 -17.87 2.82
N PHE A 183 -0.46 -17.53 3.57
CA PHE A 183 -0.35 -17.85 4.98
C PHE A 183 -0.85 -16.66 5.80
N TYR A 184 -1.81 -16.90 6.69
CA TYR A 184 -2.30 -15.88 7.61
C TYR A 184 -2.48 -16.47 9.00
N ASP A 185 -1.85 -15.83 9.98
CA ASP A 185 -2.06 -16.03 11.40
C ASP A 185 -2.71 -14.79 12.00
N ASN A 186 -3.88 -14.96 12.62
CA ASN A 186 -4.64 -13.89 13.26
C ASN A 186 -4.79 -14.06 14.78
N GLY A 187 -3.97 -14.92 15.39
CA GLY A 187 -4.01 -15.23 16.82
C GLY A 187 -5.15 -16.12 17.26
N LYS A 188 -6.12 -16.41 16.39
CA LYS A 188 -7.19 -17.39 16.65
C LYS A 188 -7.05 -18.62 15.79
N ARG A 189 -6.57 -18.44 14.56
CA ARG A 189 -6.32 -19.48 13.57
C ARG A 189 -5.12 -19.08 12.71
N SER A 190 -4.33 -20.08 12.36
CA SER A 190 -3.23 -19.96 11.41
C SER A 190 -3.53 -20.90 10.25
N THR A 191 -3.55 -20.40 9.03
CA THR A 191 -3.85 -21.23 7.86
C THR A 191 -2.95 -20.93 6.68
N LEU A 192 -2.51 -21.98 6.01
CA LEU A 192 -1.94 -21.92 4.67
C LEU A 192 -3.02 -22.29 3.65
N THR A 193 -3.21 -21.43 2.66
CA THR A 193 -4.23 -21.60 1.62
C THR A 193 -3.67 -21.28 0.24
N LYS A 194 -4.29 -21.87 -0.77
CA LYS A 194 -4.11 -21.52 -2.18
C LYS A 194 -5.34 -20.78 -2.67
N LEU A 195 -5.14 -19.67 -3.38
CA LEU A 195 -6.25 -19.03 -4.09
C LEU A 195 -6.61 -19.83 -5.34
N VAL A 196 -7.89 -20.17 -5.47
CA VAL A 196 -8.45 -20.92 -6.60
C VAL A 196 -9.73 -20.28 -7.09
N ILE A 197 -10.09 -20.52 -8.35
CA ILE A 197 -11.40 -20.13 -8.89
C ILE A 197 -12.40 -21.21 -8.50
N ASN A 198 -13.45 -20.82 -7.79
CA ASN A 198 -14.56 -21.71 -7.48
C ASN A 198 -15.41 -21.89 -8.75
N GLU A 199 -15.53 -23.14 -9.22
CA GLU A 199 -16.24 -23.47 -10.46
C GLU A 199 -17.75 -23.20 -10.41
N GLU A 200 -18.36 -23.18 -9.22
CA GLU A 200 -19.81 -23.00 -9.05
C GLU A 200 -20.25 -21.55 -9.21
N ASN A 201 -19.41 -20.59 -8.81
CA ASN A 201 -19.75 -19.17 -8.82
C ASN A 201 -18.73 -18.27 -9.54
N ASN A 202 -17.68 -18.87 -10.12
CA ASN A 202 -16.59 -18.20 -10.83
C ASN A 202 -15.86 -17.12 -10.00
N ARG A 203 -15.95 -17.17 -8.67
CA ARG A 203 -15.25 -16.25 -7.76
C ARG A 203 -13.97 -16.89 -7.24
N THR A 204 -12.97 -16.06 -6.94
CA THR A 204 -11.78 -16.50 -6.21
C THR A 204 -12.17 -16.96 -4.82
N SER A 205 -11.58 -18.05 -4.35
CA SER A 205 -11.80 -18.64 -3.02
C SER A 205 -10.50 -19.19 -2.45
N HIS A 206 -10.47 -19.38 -1.14
CA HIS A 206 -9.34 -20.02 -0.45
C HIS A 206 -9.56 -21.54 -0.39
N GLN A 207 -8.67 -22.29 -1.04
CA GLN A 207 -8.52 -23.72 -0.82
C GLN A 207 -7.54 -23.92 0.33
N ILE A 208 -7.99 -24.54 1.43
CA ILE A 208 -7.13 -24.86 2.58
C ILE A 208 -6.10 -25.91 2.17
N ILE A 209 -4.82 -25.61 2.36
CA ILE A 209 -3.72 -26.56 2.29
C ILE A 209 -3.50 -27.17 3.68
N GLU A 210 -3.40 -26.31 4.69
CA GLU A 210 -3.13 -26.73 6.07
C GLU A 210 -3.68 -25.70 7.07
N GLU A 211 -4.14 -26.21 8.22
CA GLU A 211 -4.49 -25.41 9.39
C GLU A 211 -3.48 -25.73 10.50
N TYR A 212 -2.97 -24.70 11.15
CA TYR A 212 -1.98 -24.78 12.22
C TYR A 212 -2.60 -24.39 13.56
N THR A 213 -1.91 -24.73 14.64
CA THR A 213 -2.33 -24.47 16.01
C THR A 213 -1.68 -23.20 16.55
N GLN A 214 -2.19 -22.66 17.66
CA GLN A 214 -1.59 -21.48 18.31
C GLN A 214 -0.21 -21.75 18.94
N SER A 215 0.23 -23.01 19.04
CA SER A 215 1.63 -23.32 19.42
C SER A 215 2.62 -23.15 18.27
N ASP A 216 2.11 -23.04 17.05
CA ASP A 216 2.91 -22.87 15.84
C ASP A 216 3.11 -21.37 15.58
N LEU A 217 4.21 -20.83 16.12
CA LEU A 217 4.47 -19.40 16.07
C LEU A 217 4.83 -18.96 14.64
N SER A 218 4.05 -18.04 14.08
CA SER A 218 4.28 -17.49 12.73
C SER A 218 5.61 -16.73 12.61
N THR A 219 6.18 -16.34 13.75
CA THR A 219 7.49 -15.68 13.91
C THR A 219 8.65 -16.64 14.20
N ASP A 220 8.40 -17.95 14.33
CA ASP A 220 9.47 -18.94 14.49
C ASP A 220 10.12 -19.26 13.12
N PRO A 221 11.46 -19.20 13.00
CA PRO A 221 12.13 -19.38 11.72
C PRO A 221 12.04 -20.82 11.18
N VAL A 222 11.92 -21.83 12.04
CA VAL A 222 11.75 -23.23 11.61
C VAL A 222 10.34 -23.43 11.10
N PHE A 223 9.34 -22.90 11.79
CA PHE A 223 7.96 -22.94 11.36
C PHE A 223 7.76 -22.22 10.02
N MET A 224 8.22 -20.97 9.89
CA MET A 224 8.14 -20.22 8.63
C MET A 224 8.79 -21.00 7.48
N LYS A 225 9.99 -21.57 7.71
CA LYS A 225 10.65 -22.40 6.70
C LYS A 225 9.80 -23.58 6.26
N ASN A 226 9.18 -24.29 7.20
CA ASN A 226 8.29 -25.42 6.91
C ASN A 226 7.07 -24.98 6.09
N VAL A 227 6.43 -23.86 6.45
CA VAL A 227 5.29 -23.30 5.70
C VAL A 227 5.71 -22.94 4.27
N LEU A 228 6.86 -22.28 4.09
CA LEU A 228 7.34 -21.89 2.76
C LEU A 228 7.75 -23.11 1.93
N GLN A 229 8.37 -24.12 2.53
CA GLN A 229 8.64 -25.40 1.85
C GLN A 229 7.35 -26.09 1.43
N LYS A 230 6.33 -26.10 2.30
CA LYS A 230 5.00 -26.64 1.98
C LYS A 230 4.36 -25.92 0.79
N VAL A 231 4.50 -24.59 0.70
CA VAL A 231 4.08 -23.83 -0.50
C VAL A 231 4.82 -24.31 -1.74
N MET A 232 6.14 -24.48 -1.67
CA MET A 232 6.94 -24.93 -2.82
C MET A 232 6.61 -26.36 -3.26
N GLU A 233 6.20 -27.23 -2.33
CA GLU A 233 5.75 -28.60 -2.60
C GLU A 233 4.36 -28.65 -3.25
N GLU A 234 3.39 -27.91 -2.71
CA GLU A 234 1.99 -27.91 -3.18
C GLU A 234 1.76 -27.00 -4.40
N MET A 235 2.64 -26.01 -4.58
CA MET A 235 2.58 -24.98 -5.62
C MET A 235 3.95 -24.79 -6.30
N PRO A 236 4.51 -25.84 -6.93
CA PRO A 236 5.82 -25.79 -7.57
C PRO A 236 5.82 -24.82 -8.74
N ALA A 237 6.78 -23.91 -8.77
CA ALA A 237 6.90 -22.84 -9.74
C ALA A 237 8.37 -22.64 -10.16
N ASP A 238 8.58 -21.96 -11.29
CA ASP A 238 9.93 -21.60 -11.76
C ASP A 238 10.52 -20.43 -10.97
N SER A 239 9.67 -19.66 -10.27
CA SER A 239 10.03 -18.48 -9.51
C SER A 239 9.03 -18.19 -8.40
N TYR A 240 9.51 -17.53 -7.35
CA TYR A 240 8.72 -17.20 -6.17
C TYR A 240 8.94 -15.74 -5.77
N GLY A 241 7.84 -15.04 -5.50
CA GLY A 241 7.83 -13.74 -4.84
C GLY A 241 7.25 -13.89 -3.44
N LEU A 242 7.83 -13.20 -2.45
CA LEU A 242 7.35 -13.25 -1.07
C LEU A 242 7.03 -11.85 -0.55
N VAL A 243 5.80 -11.66 -0.08
CA VAL A 243 5.31 -10.48 0.61
C VAL A 243 5.19 -10.81 2.10
N LEU A 244 5.88 -10.05 2.94
CA LEU A 244 5.84 -10.15 4.40
C LEU A 244 5.10 -8.94 4.95
N SER A 245 4.02 -9.18 5.70
CA SER A 245 3.17 -8.13 6.28
C SER A 245 3.08 -8.28 7.79
N SER A 246 3.57 -7.27 8.50
CA SER A 246 3.44 -7.10 9.96
C SER A 246 4.07 -5.77 10.39
N HIS A 247 4.32 -5.63 11.69
CA HIS A 247 5.23 -4.60 12.19
C HIS A 247 6.68 -4.84 11.75
N GLY A 248 7.47 -3.77 11.80
CA GLY A 248 8.85 -3.70 11.36
C GLY A 248 9.70 -2.83 12.30
N SER A 249 10.95 -3.22 12.58
CA SER A 249 11.95 -2.40 13.30
C SER A 249 13.30 -2.31 12.60
N GLY A 250 13.37 -2.70 11.33
CA GLY A 250 14.64 -2.86 10.65
C GLY A 250 15.52 -3.90 11.37
N TRP A 251 16.78 -3.56 11.63
CA TRP A 251 17.78 -4.47 12.17
C TRP A 251 17.88 -4.49 13.71
N VAL A 252 17.28 -3.51 14.40
CA VAL A 252 17.51 -3.31 15.84
C VAL A 252 16.79 -4.42 16.63
N PRO A 253 17.49 -5.18 17.49
CA PRO A 253 16.86 -6.24 18.27
C PRO A 253 15.73 -5.73 19.18
N ASN A 254 14.66 -6.51 19.32
CA ASN A 254 13.45 -6.10 20.06
C ASN A 254 13.77 -5.57 21.46
N SER A 255 14.57 -6.34 22.24
CA SER A 255 14.94 -6.00 23.61
C SER A 255 15.72 -4.69 23.78
N ILE A 256 16.35 -4.22 22.71
CA ILE A 256 17.08 -2.95 22.66
C ILE A 256 16.16 -1.84 22.17
N PHE A 257 15.38 -2.11 21.12
CA PHE A 257 14.50 -1.12 20.51
C PHE A 257 13.39 -0.67 21.50
N ASP A 258 12.86 -1.56 22.34
CA ASP A 258 11.91 -1.24 23.43
C ASP A 258 12.45 -0.20 24.43
N LYS A 259 13.76 -0.24 24.71
CA LYS A 259 14.40 0.71 25.62
C LYS A 259 14.41 2.13 25.07
N HIS A 260 14.34 2.30 23.75
CA HIS A 260 14.41 3.61 23.08
C HIS A 260 13.06 4.31 23.00
N VAL A 261 11.95 3.57 22.95
CA VAL A 261 10.61 4.16 22.78
C VAL A 261 9.76 4.27 24.03
N MET A 262 10.21 3.74 25.17
CA MET A 262 9.54 3.91 26.47
C MET A 262 8.04 3.52 26.46
N ALA A 263 7.63 2.65 25.54
CA ALA A 263 6.30 2.07 25.41
C ALA A 263 6.44 0.67 24.77
N PRO A 264 5.56 -0.30 25.09
CA PRO A 264 5.47 -1.53 24.33
C PRO A 264 4.96 -1.15 22.94
N SER A 265 5.89 -0.98 22.02
CA SER A 265 5.66 -0.66 20.62
C SER A 265 6.29 -1.79 19.84
N THR A 266 5.69 -2.15 18.73
CA THR A 266 6.00 -3.33 17.92
C THR A 266 7.37 -3.17 17.21
N ARG A 267 8.31 -4.11 17.39
CA ARG A 267 9.77 -3.92 17.20
C ARG A 267 10.56 -5.15 16.63
N PHE A 268 10.30 -5.62 15.40
CA PHE A 268 10.91 -6.82 14.75
C PHE A 268 10.30 -6.94 13.34
N ILE A 269 10.62 -7.93 12.50
CA ILE A 269 9.72 -8.27 11.36
C ILE A 269 8.73 -9.33 11.81
N GLY A 270 7.43 -9.03 11.89
CA GLY A 270 6.44 -10.05 12.32
C GLY A 270 6.23 -10.19 13.83
N GLN A 271 4.98 -10.00 14.28
CA GLN A 271 4.56 -10.24 15.65
C GLN A 271 3.66 -11.48 15.73
N ASP A 272 3.90 -12.30 16.75
CA ASP A 272 3.01 -13.37 17.18
C ASP A 272 2.87 -13.32 18.70
N GLY A 273 1.80 -12.69 19.18
CA GLY A 273 1.60 -12.47 20.60
C GLY A 273 2.67 -11.54 21.19
N THR A 274 3.66 -12.12 21.87
CA THR A 274 4.86 -11.45 22.44
C THR A 274 6.17 -11.97 21.83
N GLN A 275 6.07 -12.79 20.77
CA GLN A 275 7.18 -13.39 20.04
C GLN A 275 7.34 -12.69 18.70
N TYR A 276 8.59 -12.65 18.25
CA TYR A 276 9.10 -11.64 17.32
C TYR A 276 10.19 -12.25 16.45
N MET A 277 10.18 -12.00 15.14
CA MET A 277 11.23 -12.51 14.26
C MET A 277 12.30 -11.44 14.00
N GLU A 278 13.54 -11.75 14.39
CA GLU A 278 14.71 -10.93 14.11
C GLU A 278 15.24 -11.20 12.68
N ILE A 279 15.89 -10.21 12.05
CA ILE A 279 16.34 -10.33 10.65
C ILE A 279 17.28 -11.52 10.39
N PRO A 280 18.27 -11.83 11.25
CA PRO A 280 19.09 -13.03 11.08
C PRO A 280 18.29 -14.33 11.12
N ALA A 281 17.23 -14.39 11.94
CA ALA A 281 16.33 -15.54 11.99
C ALA A 281 15.47 -15.65 10.72
N LEU A 282 14.98 -14.51 10.19
CA LEU A 282 14.32 -14.47 8.89
C LEU A 282 15.27 -14.97 7.78
N ALA A 283 16.51 -14.49 7.73
CA ALA A 283 17.49 -14.93 6.74
C ALA A 283 17.71 -16.47 6.81
N GLN A 284 17.75 -17.04 8.02
CA GLN A 284 17.84 -18.49 8.23
C GLN A 284 16.59 -19.24 7.73
N ALA A 285 15.40 -18.69 7.99
CA ALA A 285 14.14 -19.28 7.53
C ALA A 285 14.08 -19.35 5.99
N LEU A 286 14.57 -18.32 5.32
CA LEU A 286 14.59 -18.21 3.85
C LEU A 286 15.78 -18.91 3.18
N GLU A 287 16.76 -19.37 3.96
CA GLU A 287 17.98 -20.01 3.43
C GLU A 287 17.64 -21.26 2.61
N GLY A 288 18.11 -21.27 1.36
CA GLY A 288 17.91 -22.35 0.41
C GLY A 288 16.60 -22.28 -0.39
N LEU A 289 15.68 -21.37 -0.04
CA LEU A 289 14.38 -21.23 -0.69
C LEU A 289 14.37 -20.26 -1.89
N LYS A 290 15.36 -19.36 -1.97
CA LYS A 290 15.63 -18.40 -3.07
C LYS A 290 14.38 -17.76 -3.71
N PHE A 291 14.15 -16.49 -3.39
CA PHE A 291 13.09 -15.68 -3.98
C PHE A 291 13.62 -14.78 -5.10
N GLU A 292 12.77 -14.42 -6.06
CA GLU A 292 13.13 -13.36 -7.01
C GLU A 292 13.02 -11.98 -6.35
N TYR A 293 12.04 -11.79 -5.48
CA TYR A 293 11.90 -10.57 -4.70
C TYR A 293 11.27 -10.84 -3.34
N LEU A 294 11.67 -10.02 -2.37
CA LEU A 294 10.96 -9.84 -1.11
C LEU A 294 10.35 -8.44 -1.09
N LEU A 295 9.09 -8.33 -0.70
CA LEU A 295 8.42 -7.07 -0.41
C LEU A 295 8.05 -7.02 1.07
N PHE A 296 8.52 -6.00 1.76
CA PHE A 296 8.22 -5.76 3.16
C PHE A 296 7.12 -4.71 3.29
N ASP A 297 5.91 -5.18 3.61
CA ASP A 297 4.82 -4.34 4.10
C ASP A 297 4.97 -4.17 5.62
N ALA A 298 6.08 -3.51 5.98
CA ALA A 298 6.54 -3.35 7.35
C ALA A 298 7.49 -2.13 7.47
N CYS A 299 7.49 -1.49 8.64
CA CYS A 299 8.29 -0.29 8.91
C CYS A 299 9.80 -0.56 8.93
N PHE A 300 10.61 0.44 8.53
CA PHE A 300 12.07 0.48 8.70
C PHE A 300 12.88 -0.65 8.04
N MET A 301 12.24 -1.48 7.20
CA MET A 301 12.90 -2.62 6.57
C MET A 301 13.92 -2.22 5.51
N SER A 302 13.90 -0.98 5.01
CA SER A 302 14.97 -0.45 4.15
C SER A 302 16.16 0.07 4.96
N SER A 303 16.63 -0.75 5.90
CA SER A 303 17.89 -0.58 6.62
C SER A 303 18.99 -1.37 5.91
N ILE A 304 20.14 -0.75 5.71
CA ILE A 304 21.25 -1.41 5.04
C ILE A 304 21.72 -2.65 5.82
N GLU A 305 21.67 -2.63 7.15
CA GLU A 305 21.97 -3.78 7.99
C GLU A 305 21.01 -4.94 7.72
N ALA A 306 19.70 -4.67 7.75
CA ALA A 306 18.68 -5.69 7.53
C ALA A 306 18.73 -6.26 6.11
N LEU A 307 18.81 -5.38 5.11
CA LEU A 307 18.87 -5.77 3.70
C LEU A 307 20.16 -6.53 3.37
N TYR A 308 21.29 -6.20 4.02
CA TYR A 308 22.54 -6.93 3.83
C TYR A 308 22.45 -8.36 4.36
N ASP A 309 21.82 -8.59 5.52
CA ASP A 309 21.62 -9.95 6.05
C ASP A 309 20.75 -10.80 5.10
N LEU A 310 19.80 -10.19 4.38
CA LEU A 310 18.89 -10.86 3.44
C LEU A 310 19.44 -10.98 2.00
N ARG A 311 20.61 -10.40 1.71
CA ARG A 311 21.14 -10.27 0.32
C ARG A 311 21.33 -11.59 -0.43
N ASN A 312 21.43 -12.71 0.28
CA ASN A 312 21.70 -14.02 -0.30
C ASN A 312 20.44 -14.88 -0.54
N VAL A 313 19.28 -14.45 -0.04
CA VAL A 313 18.02 -15.23 -0.14
C VAL A 313 17.07 -14.69 -1.20
N THR A 314 17.37 -13.53 -1.81
CA THR A 314 16.53 -12.91 -2.84
C THR A 314 17.35 -12.09 -3.85
N ASP A 315 16.86 -11.93 -5.08
CA ASP A 315 17.49 -11.06 -6.09
C ASP A 315 17.17 -9.56 -5.86
N TYR A 316 15.93 -9.26 -5.44
CA TYR A 316 15.46 -7.89 -5.17
C TYR A 316 14.77 -7.76 -3.81
N LEU A 317 14.81 -6.55 -3.25
CA LEU A 317 14.20 -6.18 -1.98
C LEU A 317 13.40 -4.90 -2.17
N ILE A 318 12.13 -4.88 -1.76
CA ILE A 318 11.28 -3.67 -1.71
C ILE A 318 10.95 -3.39 -0.26
N ALA A 319 11.30 -2.19 0.22
CA ALA A 319 11.08 -1.81 1.61
C ALA A 319 11.00 -0.28 1.78
N SER A 320 10.51 0.15 2.95
CA SER A 320 10.49 1.55 3.38
C SER A 320 11.59 1.81 4.41
N PRO A 321 12.40 2.89 4.29
CA PRO A 321 13.31 3.31 5.36
C PRO A 321 12.57 3.96 6.54
N THR A 322 11.31 4.39 6.36
CA THR A 322 10.46 4.99 7.42
C THR A 322 9.33 4.05 7.87
N GLU A 323 8.44 4.56 8.70
CA GLU A 323 7.16 3.90 9.00
C GLU A 323 6.29 3.79 7.74
N VAL A 324 5.60 2.64 7.61
CA VAL A 324 4.56 2.38 6.61
C VAL A 324 3.21 2.53 7.31
N LEU A 325 2.28 3.25 6.71
CA LEU A 325 0.94 3.43 7.29
C LEU A 325 0.17 2.10 7.30
N ALA A 326 -0.73 1.93 8.28
CA ALA A 326 -1.41 0.66 8.55
C ALA A 326 -2.13 0.05 7.32
N ASP A 327 -2.62 0.89 6.40
CA ASP A 327 -3.24 0.45 5.13
C ASP A 327 -2.28 -0.33 4.20
N GLY A 328 -0.96 -0.27 4.42
CA GLY A 328 0.05 -1.04 3.70
C GLY A 328 0.15 -0.78 2.19
N PHE A 329 0.63 -1.75 1.43
CA PHE A 329 0.78 -1.57 -0.01
C PHE A 329 -0.57 -1.52 -0.78
N PRO A 330 -0.65 -0.83 -1.93
CA PRO A 330 -1.83 -0.82 -2.80
C PRO A 330 -2.00 -2.17 -3.53
N TYR A 331 -2.38 -3.23 -2.81
CA TYR A 331 -2.44 -4.60 -3.34
C TYR A 331 -3.34 -4.77 -4.56
N LYS A 332 -4.31 -3.89 -4.74
CA LYS A 332 -5.18 -3.90 -5.90
C LYS A 332 -4.40 -3.72 -7.20
N GLU A 333 -3.49 -2.75 -7.21
CA GLU A 333 -2.61 -2.46 -8.33
C GLU A 333 -1.42 -3.44 -8.35
N ILE A 334 -0.76 -3.60 -7.19
CA ILE A 334 0.57 -4.20 -7.18
C ILE A 334 0.57 -5.71 -7.40
N VAL A 335 -0.51 -6.44 -7.09
CA VAL A 335 -0.57 -7.91 -7.34
C VAL A 335 -0.25 -8.22 -8.80
N SER A 336 -0.84 -7.46 -9.73
CA SER A 336 -0.60 -7.63 -11.16
C SER A 336 0.83 -7.25 -11.58
N GLN A 337 1.37 -6.17 -11.03
CA GLN A 337 2.75 -5.72 -11.27
C GLN A 337 3.77 -6.74 -10.75
N LEU A 338 3.53 -7.33 -9.58
CA LEU A 338 4.35 -8.38 -8.99
C LEU A 338 4.41 -9.62 -9.89
N PHE A 339 3.28 -10.09 -10.42
CA PHE A 339 3.27 -11.17 -11.41
C PHE A 339 4.03 -10.84 -12.70
N GLN A 340 3.96 -9.58 -13.16
CA GLN A 340 4.72 -9.10 -14.33
C GLN A 340 6.18 -8.76 -14.01
N LYS A 341 6.60 -8.87 -12.75
CA LYS A 341 7.92 -8.44 -12.25
C LYS A 341 8.21 -6.95 -12.50
N ASP A 342 7.17 -6.15 -12.58
CA ASP A 342 7.24 -4.68 -12.61
C ASP A 342 7.41 -4.13 -11.19
N LEU A 343 8.56 -4.46 -10.58
CA LEU A 343 8.87 -4.10 -9.19
C LEU A 343 8.98 -2.58 -9.01
N LYS A 344 9.49 -1.88 -10.02
CA LYS A 344 9.52 -0.42 -10.04
C LYS A 344 8.10 0.15 -10.09
N GLY A 345 7.24 -0.37 -10.96
CA GLY A 345 5.84 0.03 -11.02
C GLY A 345 5.11 -0.20 -9.69
N ALA A 346 5.41 -1.29 -8.98
CA ALA A 346 4.86 -1.52 -7.64
C ALA A 346 5.28 -0.44 -6.63
N CYS A 347 6.53 0.01 -6.68
CA CYS A 347 7.03 1.12 -5.86
C CYS A 347 6.37 2.45 -6.26
N GLU A 348 6.19 2.71 -7.55
CA GLU A 348 5.50 3.91 -8.05
C GLU A 348 4.03 3.93 -7.62
N SER A 349 3.34 2.78 -7.67
CA SER A 349 1.97 2.64 -7.18
C SER A 349 1.87 2.90 -5.67
N PHE A 350 2.83 2.41 -4.88
CA PHE A 350 2.93 2.73 -3.45
C PHE A 350 3.06 4.24 -3.24
N MET A 351 3.97 4.90 -3.96
CA MET A 351 4.16 6.35 -3.83
C MET A 351 2.95 7.15 -4.29
N ASN A 352 2.24 6.70 -5.33
CA ASN A 352 1.00 7.33 -5.77
C ASN A 352 -0.08 7.28 -4.69
N LYS A 353 -0.25 6.14 -4.00
CA LYS A 353 -1.19 6.00 -2.86
C LYS A 353 -0.88 7.00 -1.75
N TYR A 354 0.41 7.19 -1.43
CA TYR A 354 0.84 7.96 -0.27
C TYR A 354 1.32 9.37 -0.57
N ARG A 355 1.22 9.85 -1.82
CA ARG A 355 1.86 11.12 -2.23
C ARG A 355 1.40 12.34 -1.44
N GLN A 356 0.14 12.33 -0.98
CA GLN A 356 -0.47 13.43 -0.23
C GLN A 356 -0.40 13.23 1.29
N THR A 357 0.16 12.12 1.76
CA THR A 357 0.24 11.78 3.19
C THR A 357 1.68 11.54 3.60
N SER A 358 2.12 10.29 3.69
CA SER A 358 3.44 9.89 4.15
C SER A 358 3.83 8.59 3.48
N GLY A 359 4.90 8.61 2.69
CA GLY A 359 5.41 7.42 2.03
C GLY A 359 6.88 7.54 1.67
N THR A 360 7.62 6.47 1.90
CA THR A 360 8.97 6.28 1.39
C THR A 360 9.10 4.84 0.89
N VAL A 361 9.85 4.64 -0.19
CA VAL A 361 10.09 3.29 -0.73
C VAL A 361 11.45 3.22 -1.40
N ALA A 362 12.07 2.05 -1.34
CA ALA A 362 13.26 1.72 -2.09
C ALA A 362 13.12 0.32 -2.70
N LEU A 363 13.60 0.19 -3.94
CA LEU A 363 13.84 -1.07 -4.64
C LEU A 363 15.35 -1.28 -4.72
N VAL A 364 15.80 -2.36 -4.10
CA VAL A 364 17.22 -2.66 -3.90
C VAL A 364 17.58 -3.95 -4.61
N GLN A 365 18.71 -3.94 -5.31
CA GLN A 365 19.28 -5.10 -5.99
C GLN A 365 20.30 -5.79 -5.07
N SER A 366 19.96 -6.98 -4.58
CA SER A 366 20.69 -7.66 -3.50
C SER A 366 22.15 -7.94 -3.83
N ASN A 367 22.44 -8.37 -5.07
CA ASN A 367 23.80 -8.73 -5.49
C ASN A 367 24.75 -7.53 -5.62
N LYS A 368 24.24 -6.30 -5.46
CA LYS A 368 25.03 -5.06 -5.46
C LYS A 368 25.40 -4.58 -4.06
N LEU A 369 24.81 -5.17 -3.02
CA LEU A 369 25.05 -4.78 -1.63
C LEU A 369 26.50 -5.05 -1.17
N GLU A 370 27.13 -6.12 -1.67
CA GLU A 370 28.57 -6.40 -1.39
C GLU A 370 29.49 -5.30 -1.94
N ALA A 371 29.21 -4.79 -3.14
CA ALA A 371 29.98 -3.70 -3.74
C ALA A 371 29.76 -2.38 -2.97
N LEU A 372 28.52 -2.12 -2.52
CA LEU A 372 28.21 -0.99 -1.65
C LEU A 372 28.95 -1.08 -0.31
N ALA A 373 28.96 -2.25 0.33
CA ALA A 373 29.71 -2.49 1.57
C ALA A 373 31.22 -2.23 1.38
N ALA A 374 31.79 -2.70 0.26
CA ALA A 374 33.20 -2.45 -0.06
C ALA A 374 33.51 -0.95 -0.26
N ALA A 375 32.60 -0.19 -0.88
CA ALA A 375 32.76 1.25 -1.04
C ALA A 375 32.70 1.97 0.32
N VAL A 376 31.75 1.62 1.19
CA VAL A 376 31.64 2.15 2.56
C VAL A 376 32.89 1.79 3.37
N LYS A 377 33.37 0.54 3.28
CA LYS A 377 34.60 0.07 3.92
C LYS A 377 35.79 0.96 3.61
N ASN A 378 35.96 1.32 2.33
CA ASN A 378 37.06 2.18 1.89
C ASN A 378 36.96 3.57 2.53
N VAL A 379 35.76 4.15 2.60
CA VAL A 379 35.53 5.44 3.28
C VAL A 379 35.87 5.33 4.77
N VAL A 380 35.26 4.38 5.49
CA VAL A 380 35.45 4.27 6.96
C VAL A 380 36.91 3.95 7.32
N THR A 381 37.59 3.15 6.51
CA THR A 381 39.03 2.86 6.69
C THR A 381 39.89 4.10 6.48
N ALA A 382 39.57 4.93 5.48
CA ALA A 382 40.33 6.14 5.17
C ALA A 382 40.14 7.25 6.22
N VAL A 383 38.94 7.41 6.76
CA VAL A 383 38.62 8.47 7.73
C VAL A 383 38.89 8.06 9.19
N GLY A 384 38.95 6.76 9.50
CA GLY A 384 39.15 6.25 10.85
C GLY A 384 37.98 6.57 11.79
N ASN A 385 38.28 6.86 13.07
CA ASN A 385 37.27 7.08 14.12
C ASN A 385 36.68 8.50 14.10
N LYS A 386 36.51 9.09 12.90
CA LYS A 386 35.95 10.43 12.76
C LYS A 386 34.51 10.45 13.26
N GLN A 387 34.24 11.31 14.25
CA GLN A 387 32.89 11.59 14.71
C GLN A 387 32.20 12.57 13.76
N VAL A 388 30.89 12.42 13.59
CA VAL A 388 30.04 13.29 12.77
C VAL A 388 29.02 14.00 13.64
N ASP A 389 28.57 15.17 13.21
CA ASP A 389 27.45 15.86 13.84
C ASP A 389 26.14 15.19 13.43
N LEU A 390 25.58 14.38 14.33
CA LEU A 390 24.34 13.66 14.09
C LEU A 390 23.14 14.58 13.83
N THR A 391 23.18 15.82 14.32
CA THR A 391 22.08 16.78 14.13
C THR A 391 22.00 17.33 12.71
N ALA A 392 23.06 17.14 11.93
CA ALA A 392 23.14 17.53 10.52
C ALA A 392 22.78 16.39 9.56
N ILE A 393 22.50 15.19 10.05
CA ILE A 393 22.20 14.00 9.24
C ILE A 393 20.72 13.67 9.39
N GLN A 394 20.03 13.50 8.26
CA GLN A 394 18.61 13.12 8.24
C GLN A 394 18.37 11.79 8.97
N GLY A 395 17.44 11.79 9.93
CA GLY A 395 16.84 10.58 10.50
C GLY A 395 15.59 10.13 9.73
N TYR A 396 15.32 8.83 9.75
CA TYR A 396 14.11 8.23 9.17
C TYR A 396 13.01 7.95 10.21
N GLU A 397 13.12 8.53 11.40
CA GLU A 397 12.19 8.39 12.50
C GLU A 397 12.28 9.58 13.49
N GLY A 398 11.34 9.68 14.42
CA GLY A 398 11.16 10.85 15.32
C GLY A 398 11.92 10.88 16.64
N LEU A 399 12.70 9.86 16.97
CA LEU A 399 13.59 9.78 18.12
C LEU A 399 14.74 10.80 17.98
N ASN A 400 15.33 11.16 19.10
CA ASN A 400 16.53 11.99 19.14
C ASN A 400 17.38 11.55 20.34
N PRO A 401 18.58 10.97 20.14
CA PRO A 401 19.24 10.70 18.85
C PRO A 401 18.51 9.65 18.00
N HIS A 402 18.73 9.68 16.68
CA HIS A 402 18.11 8.72 15.77
C HIS A 402 18.78 7.34 15.84
N LEU A 403 18.01 6.31 15.46
CA LEU A 403 18.51 4.95 15.23
C LEU A 403 18.71 4.63 13.73
N PHE A 404 17.96 5.32 12.87
CA PHE A 404 17.98 5.13 11.41
C PHE A 404 18.34 6.44 10.74
N TYR A 405 19.60 6.59 10.31
CA TYR A 405 20.10 7.76 9.59
C TYR A 405 20.21 7.49 8.09
N ASP A 406 20.12 8.53 7.27
CA ASP A 406 20.37 8.44 5.84
C ASP A 406 21.83 8.05 5.52
N LEU A 407 22.00 6.92 4.82
CA LEU A 407 23.32 6.35 4.53
C LEU A 407 24.18 7.29 3.66
N GLU A 408 23.61 7.93 2.64
CA GLU A 408 24.37 8.85 1.79
C GLU A 408 24.83 10.07 2.57
N GLN A 409 23.95 10.69 3.36
CA GLN A 409 24.30 11.83 4.20
C GLN A 409 25.36 11.49 5.25
N TYR A 410 25.31 10.28 5.82
CA TYR A 410 26.35 9.81 6.72
C TYR A 410 27.73 9.77 6.03
N ILE A 411 27.81 9.19 4.83
CA ILE A 411 29.07 9.11 4.08
C ILE A 411 29.58 10.51 3.68
N GLU A 412 28.71 11.43 3.29
CA GLU A 412 29.08 12.82 3.00
C GLU A 412 29.57 13.59 4.23
N ALA A 413 29.05 13.28 5.43
CA ALA A 413 29.57 13.86 6.67
C ALA A 413 30.99 13.34 7.01
N LEU A 414 31.31 12.12 6.60
CA LEU A 414 32.63 11.53 6.79
C LEU A 414 33.68 12.07 5.82
N THR A 415 33.35 12.23 4.53
CA THR A 415 34.32 12.58 3.49
C THR A 415 33.71 13.38 2.33
N ASN A 416 34.55 14.15 1.64
CA ASN A 416 34.19 14.78 0.37
C ASN A 416 34.40 13.84 -0.84
N ASP A 417 35.23 12.80 -0.70
CA ASP A 417 35.49 11.79 -1.75
C ASP A 417 34.41 10.71 -1.72
N THR A 418 33.30 10.98 -2.40
CA THR A 418 32.08 10.14 -2.34
C THR A 418 31.73 9.48 -3.67
N ASP A 419 32.48 9.73 -4.74
CA ASP A 419 32.11 9.31 -6.10
C ASP A 419 31.96 7.79 -6.23
N ALA A 420 32.91 7.03 -5.69
CA ALA A 420 32.86 5.57 -5.71
C ALA A 420 31.69 5.01 -4.89
N PHE A 421 31.40 5.62 -3.75
CA PHE A 421 30.24 5.26 -2.93
C PHE A 421 28.92 5.57 -3.66
N LYS A 422 28.77 6.77 -4.23
CA LYS A 422 27.56 7.16 -4.96
C LYS A 422 27.31 6.29 -6.18
N ALA A 423 28.37 5.89 -6.88
CA ALA A 423 28.27 4.92 -7.98
C ALA A 423 27.75 3.56 -7.48
N ALA A 424 28.31 3.02 -6.40
CA ALA A 424 27.87 1.74 -5.82
C ALA A 424 26.43 1.81 -5.27
N LEU A 425 26.08 2.92 -4.62
CA LEU A 425 24.74 3.18 -4.09
C LEU A 425 23.70 3.21 -5.21
N LYS A 426 24.00 3.86 -6.33
CA LYS A 426 23.12 3.92 -7.50
C LYS A 426 22.92 2.55 -8.17
N GLU A 427 23.91 1.66 -8.10
CA GLU A 427 23.74 0.28 -8.57
C GLU A 427 22.90 -0.56 -7.59
N ALA A 428 23.02 -0.31 -6.29
CA ALA A 428 22.26 -1.03 -5.26
C ALA A 428 20.81 -0.57 -5.18
N VAL A 429 20.55 0.74 -5.11
CA VAL A 429 19.21 1.34 -5.01
C VAL A 429 18.77 1.74 -6.42
N ILE A 430 18.12 0.81 -7.11
CA ILE A 430 17.74 0.99 -8.52
C ILE A 430 16.47 1.83 -8.69
N PHE A 431 15.69 1.99 -7.62
CA PHE A 431 14.61 2.97 -7.52
C PHE A 431 14.40 3.38 -6.07
N THR A 432 14.14 4.67 -5.83
CA THR A 432 13.64 5.16 -4.55
C THR A 432 12.85 6.44 -4.78
N ASP A 433 11.82 6.66 -3.96
CA ASP A 433 11.02 7.88 -3.97
C ASP A 433 10.44 8.11 -2.56
N HIS A 434 10.07 9.36 -2.27
CA HIS A 434 9.62 9.79 -0.96
C HIS A 434 8.71 11.02 -1.03
N THR A 435 7.85 11.16 -0.02
CA THR A 435 7.13 12.41 0.24
C THR A 435 8.09 13.46 0.84
N PRO A 436 7.78 14.78 0.71
CA PRO A 436 8.61 15.84 1.30
C PRO A 436 8.70 15.81 2.83
N GLN A 437 7.76 15.12 3.47
CA GLN A 437 7.72 14.85 4.90
C GLN A 437 7.09 13.48 5.14
N PHE A 438 7.37 12.86 6.28
CA PHE A 438 6.78 11.58 6.66
C PHE A 438 6.24 11.63 8.09
N TYR A 439 5.26 10.76 8.35
CA TYR A 439 4.71 10.50 9.67
C TYR A 439 5.70 9.65 10.49
N SER A 440 5.81 9.94 11.78
CA SER A 440 6.43 9.02 12.73
C SER A 440 5.67 9.00 14.04
N ALA A 441 5.40 7.81 14.57
CA ALA A 441 4.80 7.62 15.88
C ALA A 441 5.68 8.14 17.03
N TYR A 442 6.98 8.40 16.77
CA TYR A 442 7.94 8.90 17.75
C TYR A 442 8.10 10.42 17.72
N SER A 443 7.32 11.12 16.89
CA SER A 443 7.28 12.59 16.82
C SER A 443 5.85 13.10 16.91
N GLN A 444 5.67 14.30 17.48
CA GLN A 444 4.37 14.98 17.51
C GLN A 444 4.02 15.66 16.18
N GLN A 445 5.00 15.85 15.29
CA GLN A 445 4.84 16.54 14.02
C GLN A 445 5.49 15.73 12.89
N PRO A 446 4.99 15.84 11.65
CA PRO A 446 5.66 15.25 10.49
C PRO A 446 7.12 15.69 10.39
N ILE A 447 7.98 14.76 9.99
CA ILE A 447 9.42 14.98 9.88
C ILE A 447 9.73 15.33 8.43
N GLY A 448 10.42 16.46 8.21
CA GLY A 448 10.86 16.86 6.87
C GLY A 448 11.86 15.85 6.30
N LEU A 449 11.73 15.55 5.01
CA LEU A 449 12.62 14.66 4.27
C LEU A 449 12.98 15.32 2.94
N PRO A 450 13.89 16.32 2.95
CA PRO A 450 14.27 17.06 1.75
C PRO A 450 15.07 16.20 0.76
N ARG A 451 15.77 15.17 1.26
CA ARG A 451 16.50 14.18 0.46
C ARG A 451 16.52 12.84 1.19
N SER A 452 16.38 11.78 0.41
CA SER A 452 16.49 10.38 0.85
C SER A 452 17.32 9.59 -0.16
N CYS A 453 18.27 8.79 0.32
CA CYS A 453 18.93 7.78 -0.52
C CYS A 453 18.18 6.43 -0.55
N GLY A 454 17.05 6.32 0.16
CA GLY A 454 16.24 5.11 0.23
C GLY A 454 16.74 4.06 1.22
N LEU A 455 17.93 4.24 1.79
CA LEU A 455 18.54 3.32 2.76
C LEU A 455 18.85 4.04 4.07
N SER A 456 18.37 3.46 5.17
CA SER A 456 18.81 3.83 6.50
C SER A 456 20.06 3.07 6.94
N CYS A 457 20.79 3.63 7.89
CA CYS A 457 21.93 3.00 8.56
C CYS A 457 22.01 3.45 10.02
N PHE A 458 22.66 2.65 10.84
CA PHE A 458 23.05 3.04 12.19
C PHE A 458 24.41 3.77 12.17
N ILE A 459 24.50 4.86 12.92
CA ILE A 459 25.76 5.60 13.13
C ILE A 459 26.25 5.36 14.54
N ASP A 460 27.46 4.82 14.64
CA ASP A 460 28.15 4.68 15.92
C ASP A 460 28.60 6.05 16.46
N SER A 461 27.85 6.53 17.44
CA SER A 461 28.05 7.81 18.13
C SER A 461 28.49 7.66 19.59
N ASN A 462 28.73 6.42 20.06
CA ASN A 462 28.92 6.07 21.48
C ASN A 462 27.73 6.43 22.41
N LEU A 463 26.61 6.92 21.88
CA LEU A 463 25.42 7.28 22.68
C LEU A 463 24.60 6.05 23.08
N PHE A 464 24.73 4.94 22.34
CA PHE A 464 23.95 3.73 22.54
C PHE A 464 24.82 2.47 22.63
N PRO A 465 25.53 2.24 23.75
CA PRO A 465 26.49 1.13 23.86
C PRO A 465 25.89 -0.27 23.62
N ASP A 466 24.67 -0.50 24.12
CA ASP A 466 23.96 -1.78 23.91
C ASP A 466 23.61 -1.97 22.42
N THR A 467 23.13 -0.90 21.76
CA THR A 467 22.78 -0.91 20.33
C THR A 467 24.02 -1.09 19.46
N GLN A 468 25.11 -0.38 19.78
CA GLN A 468 26.40 -0.51 19.09
C GLN A 468 26.94 -1.94 19.20
N LYS A 469 26.85 -2.55 20.38
CA LYS A 469 27.26 -3.95 20.58
C LYS A 469 26.48 -4.90 19.66
N ALA A 470 25.17 -4.76 19.59
CA ALA A 470 24.34 -5.57 18.69
C ALA A 470 24.63 -5.27 17.21
N TRP A 471 24.88 -4.01 16.87
CA TRP A 471 25.21 -3.60 15.51
C TRP A 471 26.49 -4.27 15.01
N LEU A 472 27.53 -4.37 15.85
CA LEU A 472 28.79 -5.04 15.51
C LEU A 472 28.63 -6.53 15.17
N ASP A 473 27.53 -7.16 15.61
CA ASP A 473 27.22 -8.55 15.29
C ASP A 473 26.55 -8.72 13.91
N THR A 474 26.06 -7.64 13.29
CA THR A 474 25.46 -7.68 11.94
C THR A 474 26.48 -8.02 10.85
N GLU A 475 26.05 -8.66 9.77
CA GLU A 475 26.96 -8.95 8.65
C GLU A 475 27.40 -7.66 7.94
N TRP A 476 26.58 -6.62 7.96
CA TRP A 476 26.93 -5.30 7.43
C TRP A 476 28.11 -4.68 8.18
N ALA A 477 28.04 -4.60 9.52
CA ALA A 477 29.12 -4.01 10.33
C ALA A 477 30.45 -4.75 10.10
N LYS A 478 30.41 -6.08 10.05
CA LYS A 478 31.57 -6.93 9.71
C LYS A 478 32.10 -6.64 8.30
N ALA A 479 31.22 -6.50 7.31
CA ALA A 479 31.59 -6.25 5.93
C ALA A 479 32.33 -4.91 5.76
N ILE A 480 31.83 -3.86 6.41
CA ILE A 480 32.45 -2.52 6.37
C ILE A 480 33.67 -2.39 7.28
N GLY A 481 33.98 -3.42 8.08
CA GLY A 481 35.17 -3.47 8.92
C GLY A 481 35.05 -2.68 10.23
N ALA A 482 33.84 -2.50 10.75
CA ALA A 482 33.61 -1.96 12.08
C ALA A 482 34.18 -2.88 13.17
N ARG A 483 34.57 -2.32 14.33
CA ARG A 483 35.24 -3.05 15.42
C ARG A 483 34.82 -2.57 16.78
#